data_AF-A0A423U294-F1
#
_entry.id   AF-A0A423U294-F1
#
_cell.length_a   1.000
_cell.length_b   1.000
_cell.length_c   1.000
_cell.angle_alpha   90.00
_cell.angle_beta   90.00
_cell.angle_gamma   90.00
#
_symmetry.space_group_name_H-M   'P 1'
#
loop_
_entity.id
_entity.type
_entity.pdbx_description
1 polymer ?
#
loop_
_entity_poly.entity_id
_entity_poly.type
_entity_poly.pdbx_seq_one_letter_code
_entity_poly.pdbx_strand_id
1 'polypeptide(L)'
;MTKSSKSSLCLSLPPGEDDGGRAKELLQQGPGVKGWASARFCIYPQELVFQLEERCNLSRVQLLAHQHLIPEKIELYIGDVPPGREVALYNVRFAQLGYITLSDNEHSQFKARELKSVTVDCTGTFLKLVLHKNHINRLNLYNQIGLVAINILGNEVETNNNSVSPDGEGGQVPSARDQEVPIYHDLAFAMYVDTQVAATIRTLEDRRLAAMR
;
A
#
# COMPACT_ATOMS: atom_id res chain seq x y z
N MET A 1 -6.63 -14.85 9.19
CA MET A 1 -5.36 -14.93 8.44
C MET A 1 -5.25 -13.65 7.63
N THR A 2 -4.50 -12.66 8.11
CA THR A 2 -4.20 -11.45 7.34
C THR A 2 -3.40 -11.84 6.11
N LYS A 3 -4.00 -11.81 4.92
CA LYS A 3 -3.28 -12.01 3.67
C LYS A 3 -2.67 -10.67 3.27
N SER A 4 -1.40 -10.66 2.84
CA SER A 4 -0.92 -9.56 2.01
C SER A 4 -1.68 -9.68 0.69
N SER A 5 -2.60 -8.76 0.45
CA SER A 5 -3.37 -8.79 -0.79
C SER A 5 -2.41 -8.50 -1.92
N LYS A 6 -2.25 -9.44 -2.85
CA LYS A 6 -1.53 -9.14 -4.07
C LYS A 6 -2.29 -8.02 -4.79
N SER A 7 -1.53 -7.04 -5.26
CA SER A 7 -2.06 -5.85 -5.90
C SER A 7 -1.36 -5.65 -7.23
N SER A 8 -2.14 -5.39 -8.26
CA SER A 8 -1.65 -4.90 -9.55
C SER A 8 -1.64 -3.37 -9.54
N LEU A 9 -0.65 -2.74 -10.17
CA LEU A 9 -0.52 -1.29 -10.18
C LEU A 9 -0.95 -0.77 -11.55
N CYS A 10 -1.96 0.10 -11.55
CA CYS A 10 -2.41 0.80 -12.74
C CYS A 10 -2.04 2.28 -12.57
N LEU A 11 -0.87 2.69 -13.09
CA LEU A 11 -0.50 4.10 -13.05
C LEU A 11 -1.37 4.89 -14.03
N SER A 12 -2.20 5.80 -13.52
CA SER A 12 -2.71 6.91 -14.31
C SER A 12 -1.64 8.01 -14.34
N LEU A 13 -0.68 7.88 -15.26
CA LEU A 13 0.29 8.94 -15.52
C LEU A 13 -0.35 10.05 -16.37
N PRO A 14 -0.01 11.33 -16.15
CA PRO A 14 -0.28 12.36 -17.15
C PRO A 14 0.42 11.98 -18.47
N PRO A 15 -0.17 12.33 -19.64
CA PRO A 15 0.38 11.95 -20.94
C PRO A 15 1.78 12.55 -21.13
N GLY A 16 2.81 11.72 -21.26
CA GLY A 16 4.16 12.17 -21.61
C GLY A 16 5.35 11.38 -21.02
N GLU A 17 5.16 10.44 -20.10
CA GLU A 17 6.29 9.77 -19.45
C GLU A 17 6.32 8.24 -19.56
N ASP A 18 7.48 7.74 -19.96
CA ASP A 18 7.90 6.33 -19.96
C ASP A 18 8.27 5.84 -18.54
N ASP A 19 7.43 6.16 -17.55
CA ASP A 19 7.66 5.87 -16.13
C ASP A 19 6.93 4.60 -15.65
N GLY A 20 6.19 3.94 -16.54
CA GLY A 20 5.40 2.74 -16.24
C GLY A 20 6.24 1.55 -15.74
N GLY A 21 7.53 1.51 -16.07
CA GLY A 21 8.47 0.50 -15.55
C GLY A 21 8.83 0.70 -14.08
N ARG A 22 9.10 1.95 -13.67
CA ARG A 22 9.50 2.29 -12.29
C ARG A 22 8.35 2.20 -11.31
N ALA A 23 7.15 2.53 -11.76
CA ALA A 23 5.92 2.34 -11.00
C ALA A 23 5.81 0.90 -10.47
N LYS A 24 6.08 -0.10 -11.32
CA LYS A 24 6.00 -1.53 -10.95
C LYS A 24 7.01 -1.94 -9.87
N GLU A 25 8.07 -1.16 -9.66
CA GLU A 25 9.01 -1.41 -8.55
C GLU A 25 8.34 -1.17 -7.19
N LEU A 26 7.28 -0.35 -7.08
CA LEU A 26 6.55 -0.16 -5.83
C LEU A 26 5.89 -1.44 -5.30
N LEU A 27 5.59 -2.37 -6.22
CA LEU A 27 5.00 -3.67 -5.89
C LEU A 27 6.07 -4.71 -5.50
N GLN A 28 7.34 -4.40 -5.71
CA GLN A 28 8.46 -5.26 -5.33
C GLN A 28 9.00 -4.79 -3.98
N GLN A 29 9.21 -5.73 -3.06
CA GLN A 29 9.80 -5.45 -1.76
C GLN A 29 11.15 -6.14 -1.66
N GLY A 30 12.16 -5.39 -1.24
CA GLY A 30 13.51 -5.91 -1.07
C GLY A 30 14.58 -4.81 -0.91
N PRO A 31 15.76 -5.15 -0.38
CA PRO A 31 16.82 -4.18 -0.10
C PRO A 31 17.39 -3.48 -1.35
N GLY A 32 17.25 -4.09 -2.52
CA GLY A 32 17.73 -3.52 -3.80
C GLY A 32 16.72 -2.64 -4.55
N VAL A 33 15.49 -2.52 -4.06
CA VAL A 33 14.42 -1.81 -4.76
C VAL A 33 14.62 -0.30 -4.64
N LYS A 34 14.56 0.41 -5.78
CA LYS A 34 14.66 1.88 -5.81
C LYS A 34 13.29 2.52 -5.61
N GLY A 35 12.26 1.88 -6.15
CA GLY A 35 10.88 2.31 -6.07
C GLY A 35 10.53 3.30 -7.17
N TRP A 36 9.48 4.07 -6.94
CA TRP A 36 8.98 5.07 -7.88
C TRP A 36 9.40 6.48 -7.47
N ALA A 37 9.73 7.30 -8.46
CA ALA A 37 9.90 8.74 -8.32
C ALA A 37 9.27 9.42 -9.53
N SER A 38 8.67 10.58 -9.31
CA SER A 38 8.05 11.40 -10.36
C SER A 38 9.08 11.94 -11.36
N ALA A 39 8.58 12.47 -12.48
CA ALA A 39 9.31 13.41 -13.34
C ALA A 39 10.11 14.45 -12.56
N ARG A 40 11.25 14.86 -13.11
CA ARG A 40 11.88 16.13 -12.71
C ARG A 40 10.93 17.28 -13.01
N PHE A 41 10.76 18.18 -12.05
CA PHE A 41 9.85 19.33 -12.15
C PHE A 41 8.40 18.94 -12.47
N CYS A 42 7.94 17.81 -11.91
CA CYS A 42 6.57 17.35 -12.09
C CYS A 42 5.54 18.40 -11.64
N ILE A 43 4.36 18.36 -12.26
CA ILE A 43 3.24 19.22 -11.85
C ILE A 43 2.50 18.54 -10.71
N TYR A 44 2.34 19.22 -9.58
CA TYR A 44 1.59 18.69 -8.45
C TYR A 44 0.08 18.90 -8.58
N PRO A 45 -0.75 18.00 -8.02
CA PRO A 45 -0.36 16.73 -7.39
C PRO A 45 -0.07 15.62 -8.42
N GLN A 46 0.65 14.58 -7.99
CA GLN A 46 0.82 13.34 -8.76
C GLN A 46 -0.12 12.26 -8.21
N GLU A 47 -0.71 11.45 -9.08
CA GLU A 47 -1.65 10.39 -8.68
C GLU A 47 -1.07 8.99 -8.95
N LEU A 48 -1.19 8.10 -7.97
CA LEU A 48 -0.87 6.68 -8.09
C LEU A 48 -2.12 5.86 -7.76
N VAL A 49 -2.51 4.95 -8.66
CA VAL A 49 -3.69 4.09 -8.44
C VAL A 49 -3.28 2.61 -8.45
N PHE A 50 -3.63 1.92 -7.38
CA PHE A 50 -3.36 0.50 -7.18
C PHE A 50 -4.68 -0.25 -7.35
N GLN A 51 -4.73 -1.20 -8.28
CA GLN A 51 -5.85 -2.11 -8.46
C GLN A 51 -5.57 -3.39 -7.68
N LEU A 52 -6.38 -3.66 -6.66
CA LEU A 52 -6.29 -4.90 -5.91
C LEU A 52 -6.70 -6.07 -6.81
N GLU A 53 -6.09 -7.25 -6.62
CA GLU A 53 -6.48 -8.44 -7.38
C GLU A 53 -7.96 -8.79 -7.14
N GLU A 54 -8.43 -8.56 -5.92
CA GLU A 54 -9.81 -8.81 -5.49
C GLU A 54 -10.36 -7.62 -4.69
N ARG A 55 -11.68 -7.59 -4.49
CA ARG A 55 -12.31 -6.65 -3.55
C ARG A 55 -11.89 -7.02 -2.13
N CYS A 56 -11.25 -6.10 -1.43
CA CYS A 56 -10.75 -6.34 -0.08
C CYS A 56 -11.31 -5.35 0.94
N ASN A 57 -11.50 -5.82 2.17
CA ASN A 57 -11.54 -4.96 3.35
C ASN A 57 -10.09 -4.69 3.77
N LEU A 58 -9.66 -3.45 3.60
CA LEU A 58 -8.32 -2.99 3.97
C LEU A 58 -8.28 -2.67 5.45
N SER A 59 -7.26 -3.18 6.12
CA SER A 59 -6.99 -2.94 7.54
C SER A 59 -5.82 -1.99 7.76
N ARG A 60 -4.84 -1.99 6.85
CA ARG A 60 -3.63 -1.17 7.01
C ARG A 60 -2.96 -0.87 5.68
N VAL A 61 -2.45 0.35 5.55
CA VAL A 61 -1.59 0.79 4.44
C VAL A 61 -0.26 1.25 5.03
N GLN A 62 0.84 0.66 4.57
CA GLN A 62 2.20 1.08 4.93
C GLN A 62 2.89 1.71 3.71
N LEU A 63 3.52 2.85 3.91
CA LEU A 63 4.18 3.64 2.87
C LEU A 63 5.61 3.93 3.30
N LEU A 64 6.58 3.56 2.47
CA LEU A 64 7.98 3.89 2.67
C LEU A 64 8.36 5.03 1.74
N ALA A 65 8.53 6.24 2.29
CA ALA A 65 8.92 7.41 1.52
C ALA A 65 10.41 7.37 1.16
N HIS A 66 10.75 7.94 0.01
CA HIS A 66 12.14 8.12 -0.38
C HIS A 66 12.84 9.13 0.54
N GLN A 67 14.10 8.88 0.91
CA GLN A 67 14.82 9.61 1.96
C GLN A 67 14.94 11.14 1.77
N HIS A 68 14.85 11.64 0.53
CA HIS A 68 14.88 13.08 0.21
C HIS A 68 13.87 13.51 -0.86
N LEU A 69 13.10 12.59 -1.46
CA LEU A 69 12.04 12.92 -2.43
C LEU A 69 10.68 12.85 -1.71
N ILE A 70 10.59 13.52 -0.57
CA ILE A 70 9.51 13.30 0.40
C ILE A 70 8.34 14.24 0.07
N PRO A 71 7.14 13.74 -0.26
CA PRO A 71 5.95 14.58 -0.38
C PRO A 71 5.55 15.15 0.99
N GLU A 72 5.12 16.40 1.05
CA GLU A 72 4.63 17.02 2.30
C GLU A 72 3.32 16.39 2.78
N LYS A 73 2.47 16.01 1.82
CA LYS A 73 1.13 15.45 2.06
C LYS A 73 0.83 14.35 1.03
N ILE A 74 0.28 13.24 1.51
CA ILE A 74 -0.31 12.19 0.66
C ILE A 74 -1.77 12.02 1.09
N GLU A 75 -2.70 12.21 0.16
CA GLU A 75 -4.11 11.88 0.38
C GLU A 75 -4.40 10.45 -0.05
N LEU A 76 -5.27 9.76 0.69
CA LEU A 76 -5.66 8.39 0.45
C LEU A 76 -7.14 8.33 0.05
N TYR A 77 -7.44 7.56 -0.98
CA TYR A 77 -8.79 7.31 -1.47
C TYR A 77 -8.99 5.81 -1.67
N ILE A 78 -10.16 5.31 -1.28
CA ILE A 78 -10.63 3.97 -1.62
C ILE A 78 -11.57 4.07 -2.82
N GLY A 79 -11.38 3.21 -3.81
CA GLY A 79 -12.17 3.17 -5.02
C GLY A 79 -12.90 1.84 -5.14
N ASP A 80 -14.14 1.90 -5.60
CA ASP A 80 -14.88 0.71 -5.96
C ASP A 80 -15.69 0.90 -7.24
N VAL A 81 -15.97 -0.20 -7.92
CA VAL A 81 -16.71 -0.21 -9.19
C VAL A 81 -18.18 -0.52 -8.91
N PRO A 82 -19.11 0.30 -9.42
CA PRO A 82 -20.54 0.03 -9.25
C PRO A 82 -20.95 -1.35 -9.78
N PRO A 83 -21.94 -2.02 -9.14
CA PRO A 83 -22.43 -3.31 -9.60
C PRO A 83 -22.84 -3.28 -11.08
N GLY A 84 -22.53 -4.34 -11.81
CA GLY A 84 -22.88 -4.48 -13.23
C GLY A 84 -21.99 -3.72 -14.20
N ARG A 85 -20.85 -3.17 -13.75
CA ARG A 85 -19.83 -2.57 -14.62
C ARG A 85 -18.55 -3.40 -14.62
N GLU A 86 -17.79 -3.27 -15.71
CA GLU A 86 -16.45 -3.83 -15.81
C GLU A 86 -15.51 -3.17 -14.80
N VAL A 87 -14.65 -3.98 -14.17
CA VAL A 87 -13.61 -3.53 -13.24
C VAL A 87 -12.50 -2.81 -14.01
N ALA A 88 -12.74 -1.53 -14.29
CA ALA A 88 -11.83 -0.67 -15.03
C ALA A 88 -11.75 0.72 -14.39
N LEU A 89 -10.58 1.36 -14.45
CA LEU A 89 -10.30 2.62 -13.76
C LEU A 89 -11.32 3.73 -14.05
N TYR A 90 -11.81 3.82 -15.29
CA TYR A 90 -12.79 4.82 -15.70
C TYR A 90 -14.19 4.64 -15.08
N ASN A 91 -14.49 3.45 -14.53
CA ASN A 91 -15.75 3.16 -13.84
C ASN A 91 -15.66 3.33 -12.32
N VAL A 92 -14.47 3.58 -11.78
CA VAL A 92 -14.23 3.62 -10.34
C VAL A 92 -14.82 4.88 -9.72
N ARG A 93 -15.49 4.71 -8.58
CA ARG A 93 -15.90 5.81 -7.71
C ARG A 93 -14.98 5.86 -6.51
N PHE A 94 -14.21 6.94 -6.40
CA PHE A 94 -13.30 7.16 -5.28
C PHE A 94 -13.99 7.90 -4.13
N ALA A 95 -13.80 7.39 -2.93
CA ALA A 95 -14.13 8.03 -1.66
C ALA A 95 -12.85 8.38 -0.91
N GLN A 96 -12.77 9.61 -0.37
CA GLN A 96 -11.61 10.06 0.38
C GLN A 96 -11.58 9.40 1.76
N LEU A 97 -10.44 8.80 2.10
CA LEU A 97 -10.20 8.22 3.43
C LEU A 97 -9.59 9.26 4.38
N GLY A 98 -8.72 10.13 3.85
CA GLY A 98 -8.01 11.12 4.63
C GLY A 98 -6.65 11.46 4.01
N TYR A 99 -5.72 11.93 4.84
CA TYR A 99 -4.37 12.25 4.41
C TYR A 99 -3.34 11.92 5.49
N ILE A 100 -2.09 11.77 5.05
CA ILE A 100 -0.92 11.71 5.91
C ILE A 100 0.03 12.84 5.57
N THR A 101 0.74 13.32 6.58
CA THR A 101 1.91 14.19 6.43
C THR A 101 3.16 13.41 6.79
N LEU A 102 4.23 13.68 6.05
CA LEU A 102 5.55 13.10 6.26
C LEU A 102 6.48 14.17 6.80
N SER A 103 7.54 13.77 7.48
CA SER A 103 8.55 14.68 7.99
C SER A 103 9.55 15.04 6.88
N ASP A 104 10.15 16.22 6.94
CA ASP A 104 11.20 16.63 5.99
C ASP A 104 12.47 15.76 6.09
N ASN A 105 12.61 15.01 7.19
CA ASN A 105 13.70 14.09 7.48
C ASN A 105 15.07 14.80 7.59
N GLU A 106 15.07 16.09 7.93
CA GLU A 106 16.30 16.87 8.18
C GLU A 106 17.12 16.30 9.33
N HIS A 107 16.46 15.77 10.36
CA HIS A 107 17.11 15.19 11.55
C HIS A 107 18.07 14.04 11.20
N SER A 108 17.83 13.32 10.11
CA SER A 108 18.67 12.20 9.66
C SER A 108 19.66 12.62 8.57
N GLN A 109 19.71 13.92 8.26
CA GLN A 109 20.40 14.47 7.09
C GLN A 109 19.89 13.84 5.78
N PHE A 110 18.59 13.52 5.72
CA PHE A 110 17.96 12.87 4.56
C PHE A 110 18.55 11.51 4.19
N LYS A 111 19.07 10.76 5.19
CA LYS A 111 19.68 9.43 4.99
C LYS A 111 18.74 8.30 5.37
N ALA A 112 17.81 8.53 6.30
CA ALA A 112 16.82 7.53 6.69
C ALA A 112 15.64 7.54 5.71
N ARG A 113 14.95 6.41 5.53
CA ARG A 113 13.65 6.39 4.86
C ARG A 113 12.56 6.46 5.92
N GLU A 114 11.50 7.23 5.68
CA GLU A 114 10.36 7.31 6.60
C GLU A 114 9.33 6.23 6.25
N LEU A 115 9.01 5.36 7.22
CA LEU A 115 7.92 4.39 7.11
C LEU A 115 6.69 4.92 7.84
N LYS A 116 5.61 5.18 7.11
CA LYS A 116 4.31 5.54 7.68
C LYS A 116 3.36 4.36 7.60
N SER A 117 2.75 4.00 8.73
CA SER A 117 1.73 2.96 8.81
C SER A 117 0.40 3.59 9.22
N VAL A 118 -0.65 3.36 8.43
CA VAL A 118 -1.99 3.90 8.67
C VAL A 118 -2.96 2.73 8.77
N THR A 119 -3.68 2.66 9.89
CA THR A 119 -4.82 1.75 10.02
C THR A 119 -6.02 2.34 9.29
N VAL A 120 -6.64 1.54 8.44
CA VAL A 120 -7.86 1.90 7.70
C VAL A 120 -8.90 0.81 7.95
N ASP A 121 -10.19 1.14 7.85
CA ASP A 121 -11.27 0.15 7.83
C ASP A 121 -12.20 0.52 6.69
N CYS A 122 -11.83 0.07 5.48
CA CYS A 122 -12.53 0.44 4.26
C CYS A 122 -12.51 -0.70 3.27
N THR A 123 -13.57 -0.81 2.47
CA THR A 123 -13.70 -1.85 1.45
C THR A 123 -13.62 -1.25 0.05
N GLY A 124 -12.84 -1.87 -0.83
CA GLY A 124 -12.77 -1.46 -2.23
C GLY A 124 -11.93 -2.39 -3.11
N THR A 125 -11.84 -2.02 -4.37
CA THR A 125 -11.06 -2.70 -5.42
C THR A 125 -9.86 -1.86 -5.90
N PHE A 126 -9.84 -0.57 -5.58
CA PHE A 126 -8.76 0.34 -5.93
C PHE A 126 -8.32 1.16 -4.72
N LEU A 127 -7.02 1.40 -4.57
CA LEU A 127 -6.46 2.38 -3.65
C LEU A 127 -5.82 3.50 -4.49
N LYS A 128 -6.20 4.75 -4.29
CA LYS A 128 -5.56 5.90 -4.93
C LYS A 128 -4.80 6.73 -3.91
N LEU A 129 -3.56 7.08 -4.24
CA LEU A 129 -2.73 8.04 -3.53
C LEU A 129 -2.61 9.32 -4.36
N VAL A 130 -2.79 10.46 -3.71
CA VAL A 130 -2.56 11.79 -4.31
C VAL A 130 -1.43 12.45 -3.55
N LEU A 131 -0.28 12.57 -4.20
CA LEU A 131 0.97 13.04 -3.61
C LEU A 131 1.16 14.52 -3.97
N HIS A 132 1.25 15.37 -2.96
CA HIS A 132 1.46 16.80 -3.12
C HIS A 132 2.95 17.16 -3.23
N LYS A 133 3.22 18.47 -3.26
CA LYS A 133 4.58 19.04 -3.35
C LYS A 133 5.56 18.42 -2.35
N ASN A 134 6.83 18.36 -2.73
CA ASN A 134 7.88 17.83 -1.88
C ASN A 134 8.31 18.81 -0.77
N HIS A 135 8.84 18.26 0.32
CA HIS A 135 9.66 19.02 1.27
C HIS A 135 10.91 19.53 0.55
N ILE A 136 11.14 20.84 0.63
CA ILE A 136 12.30 21.50 0.00
C ILE A 136 13.55 21.05 0.75
N ASN A 137 14.53 20.51 0.01
CA ASN A 137 15.81 20.15 0.59
C ASN A 137 16.92 20.18 -0.46
N ARG A 138 18.18 20.27 0.01
CA ARG A 138 19.38 20.40 -0.83
C ARG A 138 19.67 19.20 -1.75
N LEU A 139 19.09 18.04 -1.49
CA LEU A 139 19.30 16.83 -2.31
C LEU A 139 18.24 16.70 -3.42
N ASN A 140 17.06 17.31 -3.24
CA ASN A 140 15.97 17.28 -4.21
C ASN A 140 15.96 18.54 -5.08
N LEU A 141 16.96 18.65 -5.96
CA LEU A 141 17.15 19.82 -6.84
C LEU A 141 16.04 19.99 -7.88
N TYR A 142 15.26 18.94 -8.13
CA TYR A 142 14.30 18.88 -9.23
C TYR A 142 12.85 18.88 -8.77
N ASN A 143 12.56 19.11 -7.48
CA ASN A 143 11.22 19.05 -6.91
C ASN A 143 10.50 17.76 -7.33
N GLN A 144 11.13 16.63 -7.05
CA GLN A 144 10.54 15.31 -7.28
C GLN A 144 9.91 14.78 -6.01
N ILE A 145 8.95 13.87 -6.17
CA ILE A 145 8.39 13.08 -5.08
C ILE A 145 8.57 11.60 -5.39
N GLY A 146 8.76 10.79 -4.35
CA GLY A 146 9.06 9.38 -4.53
C GLY A 146 8.66 8.52 -3.36
N LEU A 147 8.22 7.32 -3.69
CA LEU A 147 7.91 6.25 -2.76
C LEU A 147 8.83 5.08 -3.09
N VAL A 148 9.42 4.48 -2.07
CA VAL A 148 10.29 3.31 -2.26
C VAL A 148 9.43 2.06 -2.38
N ALA A 149 8.44 1.92 -1.49
CA ALA A 149 7.57 0.76 -1.46
C ALA A 149 6.22 1.10 -0.80
N ILE A 150 5.22 0.29 -1.14
CA ILE A 150 3.90 0.29 -0.50
C ILE A 150 3.57 -1.14 -0.06
N ASN A 151 2.85 -1.26 1.05
CA ASN A 151 2.27 -2.50 1.49
C ASN A 151 0.80 -2.28 1.84
N ILE A 152 -0.10 -3.02 1.21
CA ILE A 152 -1.54 -2.95 1.41
C ILE A 152 -1.97 -4.25 2.09
N LEU A 153 -2.51 -4.13 3.30
CA LEU A 153 -2.92 -5.25 4.12
C LEU A 153 -4.43 -5.23 4.29
N GLY A 154 -5.05 -6.39 4.12
CA GLY A 154 -6.48 -6.54 4.16
C GLY A 154 -6.90 -7.99 4.01
N ASN A 155 -8.21 -8.23 4.04
CA ASN A 155 -8.80 -9.52 3.75
C ASN A 155 -9.72 -9.40 2.55
N GLU A 156 -9.74 -10.43 1.73
CA GLU A 156 -10.71 -10.59 0.65
C GLU A 156 -12.13 -10.54 1.24
N VAL A 157 -13.02 -9.81 0.58
CA VAL A 157 -14.44 -9.81 0.95
C VAL A 157 -15.06 -11.04 0.30
N GLU A 158 -15.43 -12.02 1.11
CA GLU A 158 -16.18 -13.18 0.63
C GLU A 158 -17.50 -12.69 0.01
N THR A 159 -17.65 -12.85 -1.31
CA THR A 159 -18.95 -12.76 -1.95
C THR A 159 -19.75 -13.98 -1.55
N ASN A 160 -20.40 -13.95 -0.38
CA ASN A 160 -21.35 -14.96 0.03
C ASN A 160 -22.53 -14.97 -0.95
N ASN A 161 -22.40 -15.74 -2.03
CA ASN A 161 -23.51 -16.08 -2.92
C ASN A 161 -24.36 -17.25 -2.37
N ASN A 162 -24.28 -17.52 -1.07
CA ASN A 162 -25.05 -18.59 -0.45
C ASN A 162 -25.51 -18.19 0.96
N SER A 163 -26.74 -17.69 1.08
CA SER A 163 -27.72 -18.09 2.11
C SER A 163 -28.93 -17.15 2.11
N VAL A 164 -30.03 -17.58 1.48
CA VAL A 164 -31.32 -17.41 2.14
C VAL A 164 -31.58 -18.71 2.89
N SER A 165 -31.21 -18.72 4.17
CA SER A 165 -31.90 -19.55 5.15
C SER A 165 -32.58 -18.57 6.11
N PRO A 166 -33.91 -18.57 6.23
CA PRO A 166 -34.57 -17.84 7.30
C PRO A 166 -34.38 -18.63 8.60
N ASP A 167 -34.27 -17.89 9.70
CA ASP A 167 -34.32 -18.35 11.10
C ASP A 167 -32.99 -18.76 11.76
N GLY A 168 -32.59 -18.00 12.79
CA GLY A 168 -31.66 -18.47 13.82
C GLY A 168 -30.59 -17.49 14.30
N GLU A 169 -30.93 -16.69 15.31
CA GLU A 169 -30.11 -16.31 16.48
C GLU A 169 -28.60 -15.98 16.33
N GLY A 170 -28.27 -14.70 16.59
CA GLY A 170 -27.18 -14.33 17.50
C GLY A 170 -25.75 -14.75 17.15
N GLY A 171 -25.26 -14.43 15.95
CA GLY A 171 -23.84 -14.56 15.63
C GLY A 171 -23.00 -13.47 16.30
N GLN A 172 -22.24 -13.80 17.34
CA GLN A 172 -21.21 -12.94 17.91
C GLN A 172 -20.21 -12.54 16.81
N VAL A 173 -20.15 -11.25 16.51
CA VAL A 173 -19.08 -10.66 15.70
C VAL A 173 -17.77 -10.95 16.41
N PRO A 174 -16.78 -11.63 15.79
CA PRO A 174 -15.51 -11.86 16.46
C PRO A 174 -14.84 -10.50 16.66
N SER A 175 -14.82 -10.05 17.92
CA SER A 175 -14.06 -8.89 18.39
C SER A 175 -12.65 -8.97 17.82
N ALA A 176 -12.28 -8.00 17.00
CA ALA A 176 -10.95 -7.81 16.45
C ALA A 176 -9.95 -7.55 17.59
N ARG A 177 -9.58 -8.60 18.32
CA ARG A 177 -8.36 -8.63 19.13
C ARG A 177 -7.20 -8.55 18.15
N ASP A 178 -6.26 -7.67 18.43
CA ASP A 178 -5.00 -7.46 17.73
C ASP A 178 -4.47 -8.77 17.14
N GLN A 179 -4.77 -9.03 15.86
CA GLN A 179 -4.07 -10.07 15.12
C GLN A 179 -2.66 -9.51 14.92
N GLU A 180 -1.72 -9.99 15.74
CA GLU A 180 -0.29 -9.75 15.53
C GLU A 180 0.02 -10.12 14.08
N VAL A 181 0.26 -9.10 13.27
CA VAL A 181 0.63 -9.30 11.88
C VAL A 181 2.01 -9.95 11.91
N PRO A 182 2.19 -11.14 11.30
CA PRO A 182 3.47 -11.83 11.36
C PRO A 182 4.61 -10.94 10.86
N ILE A 183 5.77 -11.00 11.50
CA ILE A 183 6.89 -10.07 11.27
C ILE A 183 7.33 -9.99 9.80
N TYR A 184 7.18 -11.08 9.04
CA TYR A 184 7.54 -11.14 7.62
C TYR A 184 6.55 -10.44 6.68
N HIS A 185 5.38 -10.03 7.19
CA HIS A 185 4.44 -9.15 6.50
C HIS A 185 4.72 -7.66 6.75
N ASP A 186 5.66 -7.32 7.63
CA ASP A 186 6.05 -5.94 7.88
C ASP A 186 6.93 -5.38 6.76
N LEU A 187 6.61 -4.16 6.31
CA LEU A 187 7.33 -3.51 5.21
C LEU A 187 8.80 -3.20 5.55
N ALA A 188 9.12 -2.85 6.80
CA ALA A 188 10.52 -2.62 7.17
C ALA A 188 11.31 -3.93 7.12
N PHE A 189 10.74 -5.03 7.61
CA PHE A 189 11.36 -6.34 7.52
C PHE A 189 11.66 -6.72 6.06
N ALA A 190 10.67 -6.57 5.17
CA ALA A 190 10.84 -6.91 3.75
C ALA A 190 11.90 -6.04 3.04
N MET A 191 12.08 -4.78 3.47
CA MET A 191 12.98 -3.83 2.81
C MET A 191 14.42 -3.84 3.35
N TYR A 192 14.65 -4.26 4.60
CA TYR A 192 15.96 -4.15 5.24
C TYR A 192 16.61 -5.51 5.55
N VAL A 193 15.86 -6.60 5.53
CA VAL A 193 16.41 -7.93 5.77
C VAL A 193 16.90 -8.55 4.46
N ASP A 194 18.07 -9.21 4.52
CA ASP A 194 18.61 -9.97 3.39
C ASP A 194 17.61 -11.06 2.93
N THR A 195 17.56 -11.29 1.62
CA THR A 195 16.56 -12.19 1.02
C THR A 195 16.70 -13.64 1.51
N GLN A 196 17.92 -14.13 1.79
CA GLN A 196 18.13 -15.48 2.32
C GLN A 196 17.68 -15.60 3.78
N VAL A 197 17.96 -14.55 4.56
CA VAL A 197 17.52 -14.48 5.97
C VAL A 197 16.00 -14.40 6.05
N ALA A 198 15.37 -13.55 5.24
CA ALA A 198 13.92 -13.45 5.16
C ALA A 198 13.27 -14.78 4.76
N ALA A 199 13.84 -15.52 3.80
CA ALA A 199 13.35 -16.84 3.39
C ALA A 199 13.46 -17.89 4.49
N THR A 200 14.55 -17.86 5.26
CA THR A 200 14.77 -18.75 6.40
C THR A 200 13.75 -18.46 7.49
N ILE A 201 13.53 -17.20 7.84
CA ILE A 201 12.54 -16.79 8.86
C ILE A 201 11.11 -17.21 8.47
N ARG A 202 10.72 -17.04 7.20
CA ARG A 202 9.43 -17.53 6.69
C ARG A 202 9.29 -19.05 6.87
N THR A 203 10.31 -19.80 6.47
CA THR A 203 10.33 -21.26 6.60
C THR A 203 10.21 -21.71 8.07
N LEU A 204 10.87 -21.01 8.99
CA LEU A 204 10.82 -21.32 10.42
C LEU A 204 9.44 -21.05 11.02
N GLU A 205 8.78 -19.95 10.65
CA GLU A 205 7.42 -19.65 11.11
C GLU A 205 6.38 -20.61 10.52
N ASP A 206 6.48 -20.98 9.24
CA ASP A 206 5.59 -21.97 8.64
C ASP A 206 5.68 -23.33 9.35
N ARG A 207 6.90 -23.74 9.71
CA ARG A 207 7.13 -24.96 10.51
C ARG A 207 6.58 -24.83 11.92
N ARG A 208 6.77 -23.67 12.57
CA ARG A 208 6.22 -23.39 13.90
C ARG A 208 4.70 -23.47 13.89
N LEU A 209 4.04 -22.84 12.92
CA LEU A 209 2.58 -22.86 12.77
C LEU A 209 2.06 -24.27 12.45
N ALA A 210 2.76 -25.03 11.62
CA ALA A 210 2.42 -26.42 11.33
C ALA A 210 2.54 -27.32 12.56
N ALA A 211 3.53 -27.10 13.43
CA ALA A 211 3.71 -27.87 14.66
C ALA A 211 2.72 -27.51 15.79
N MET A 212 2.05 -26.35 15.70
CA MET A 212 1.01 -25.92 16.63
C MET A 212 -0.41 -26.39 16.24
N ARG A 213 -0.56 -27.03 15.08
CA ARG A 213 -1.81 -27.66 14.63
C ARG A 213 -1.81 -29.14 15.00
#